data_AF-A0A976LMA9-F1
#
_entry.id   AF-A0A976LMA9-F1
#
_cell.length_a   1.000
_cell.length_b   1.000
_cell.length_c   1.000
_cell.angle_alpha   90.00
_cell.angle_beta   90.00
_cell.angle_gamma   90.00
#
_symmetry.space_group_name_H-M   'P 1'
#
loop_
_entity.id
_entity.type
_entity.pdbx_description
1 polymer ?
#
loop_
_entity_poly.entity_id
_entity_poly.type
_entity_poly.pdbx_seq_one_letter_code
_entity_poly.pdbx_strand_id
1 'polypeptide(L)'
;MFDLNQEITKWRNNLTRSETLGESDIDELEGHLREDVGSLKGSKLSDEEAFLVAAHRLGDTAHLSDEYAKINHGKRFRRNVSWIITGILTYMLAMHFDAAVSKECVLLAANSGITGYRSLGFIGFGSKILTLITTFFYGYFFCRLVIQTHGFKKQIKQLTTRMCPLMKLLVLLLMTVVFRSAFSIPVPAFRPMNIQQYVVQASIYTKSLWSVFLPVILVMILINLSKPNLHEVE
;
A
#
# COMPACT_ATOMS: atom_id res chain seq x y z
N MET A 1 -44.83 -7.13 10.44
CA MET A 1 -44.34 -5.98 11.22
C MET A 1 -43.12 -5.45 10.48
N PHE A 2 -43.14 -4.19 10.07
CA PHE A 2 -42.04 -3.57 9.34
C PHE A 2 -40.83 -3.40 10.29
N ASP A 3 -39.65 -3.84 9.86
CA ASP A 3 -38.39 -3.63 10.60
C ASP A 3 -37.52 -2.62 9.84
N LEU A 4 -37.51 -1.39 10.33
CA LEU A 4 -36.76 -0.28 9.76
C LEU A 4 -35.26 -0.57 9.64
N ASN A 5 -34.65 -1.23 10.63
CA ASN A 5 -33.21 -1.50 10.59
C ASN A 5 -32.87 -2.55 9.54
N GLN A 6 -33.75 -3.54 9.35
CA GLN A 6 -33.60 -4.53 8.31
C GLN A 6 -33.69 -3.91 6.91
N GLU A 7 -34.65 -3.00 6.69
CA GLU A 7 -34.80 -2.32 5.39
C GLU A 7 -33.68 -1.32 5.10
N ILE A 8 -33.20 -0.57 6.10
CA ILE A 8 -32.00 0.27 5.96
C ILE A 8 -30.78 -0.57 5.57
N THR A 9 -30.62 -1.75 6.19
CA THR A 9 -29.52 -2.66 5.85
C THR A 9 -29.62 -3.17 4.40
N LYS A 10 -30.83 -3.49 3.94
CA LYS A 10 -31.06 -3.90 2.54
C LYS A 10 -30.76 -2.75 1.57
N TRP A 11 -31.23 -1.55 1.87
CA TRP A 11 -30.94 -0.35 1.08
C TRP A 11 -29.43 -0.08 1.00
N ARG A 12 -28.73 -0.17 2.14
CA ARG A 12 -27.27 -0.05 2.22
C ARG A 12 -26.54 -1.09 1.36
N ASN A 13 -26.98 -2.35 1.43
CA ASN A 13 -26.41 -3.44 0.63
C ASN A 13 -26.63 -3.23 -0.87
N ASN A 14 -27.77 -2.65 -1.27
CA ASN A 14 -28.03 -2.31 -2.66
C ASN A 14 -27.10 -1.20 -3.17
N LEU A 15 -26.85 -0.16 -2.38
CA LEU A 15 -25.90 0.90 -2.71
C LEU A 15 -24.45 0.40 -2.77
N THR A 16 -24.08 -0.55 -1.91
CA THR A 16 -22.74 -1.17 -1.88
C THR A 16 -22.42 -1.94 -3.17
N ARG A 17 -23.44 -2.33 -3.95
CA ARG A 17 -23.23 -2.95 -5.27
C ARG A 17 -22.78 -1.96 -6.34
N SER A 18 -22.98 -0.66 -6.11
CA SER A 18 -22.43 0.35 -7.00
C SER A 18 -20.94 0.54 -6.73
N GLU A 19 -20.15 0.49 -7.80
CA GLU A 19 -18.70 0.70 -7.78
C GLU A 19 -18.27 2.17 -7.55
N THR A 20 -19.21 3.10 -7.55
CA THR A 20 -18.95 4.55 -7.55
C THR A 20 -19.06 5.17 -6.16
N LEU A 21 -19.79 4.53 -5.24
CA LEU A 21 -19.99 4.98 -3.86
C LEU A 21 -18.95 4.33 -2.93
N GLY A 22 -18.24 5.16 -2.17
CA GLY A 22 -17.34 4.71 -1.10
C GLY A 22 -18.10 4.33 0.17
N GLU A 23 -17.46 3.57 1.07
CA GLU A 23 -18.04 3.21 2.38
C GLU A 23 -18.41 4.46 3.21
N SER A 24 -17.61 5.53 3.12
CA SER A 24 -17.91 6.83 3.76
C SER A 24 -19.15 7.51 3.20
N ASP A 25 -19.34 7.42 1.89
CA ASP A 25 -20.43 8.09 1.19
C ASP A 25 -21.76 7.38 1.54
N ILE A 26 -21.71 6.04 1.65
CA ILE A 26 -22.84 5.23 2.11
C ILE A 26 -23.18 5.54 3.59
N ASP A 27 -22.17 5.76 4.45
CA ASP A 27 -22.39 6.14 5.85
C ASP A 27 -23.10 7.51 5.97
N GLU A 28 -22.69 8.48 5.14
CA GLU A 28 -23.31 9.81 5.09
C GLU A 28 -24.76 9.75 4.61
N LEU A 29 -25.01 9.01 3.53
CA LEU A 29 -26.36 8.81 2.99
C LEU A 29 -27.27 8.06 3.97
N GLU A 30 -26.75 7.07 4.71
CA GLU A 30 -27.51 6.41 5.78
C GLU A 30 -27.86 7.39 6.91
N GLY A 31 -26.93 8.27 7.27
CA GLY A 31 -27.16 9.35 8.24
C GLY A 31 -28.37 10.20 7.85
N HIS A 32 -28.36 10.72 6.62
CA HIS A 32 -29.46 11.52 6.08
C HIS A 32 -30.78 10.74 6.01
N LEU A 33 -30.75 9.48 5.57
CA LEU A 33 -31.94 8.62 5.54
C LEU A 33 -32.56 8.48 6.94
N ARG A 34 -31.74 8.26 7.98
CA ARG A 34 -32.23 8.10 9.35
C ARG A 34 -32.79 9.40 9.92
N GLU A 35 -32.16 10.53 9.63
CA GLU A 35 -32.65 11.86 10.01
C GLU A 35 -34.02 12.15 9.38
N ASP A 36 -34.17 11.90 8.08
CA ASP A 36 -35.41 12.10 7.35
C ASP A 36 -36.54 11.19 7.86
N VAL A 37 -36.25 9.91 8.10
CA VAL A 37 -37.21 8.97 8.70
C VAL A 37 -37.64 9.47 10.09
N GLY A 38 -36.70 9.95 10.91
CA GLY A 38 -36.99 10.52 12.22
C GLY A 38 -37.94 11.72 12.13
N SER A 39 -37.68 12.64 11.21
CA SER A 39 -38.52 13.83 10.98
C SER A 39 -39.93 13.45 10.50
N LEU A 40 -40.04 12.47 9.60
CA LEU A 40 -41.32 12.00 9.05
C LEU A 40 -42.16 11.24 10.07
N LYS A 41 -41.52 10.45 10.95
CA LYS A 41 -42.20 9.83 12.10
C LYS A 41 -42.77 10.89 13.06
N GLY A 42 -42.04 12.00 13.27
CA GLY A 42 -42.53 13.16 14.02
C GLY A 42 -43.80 13.78 13.42
N SER A 43 -44.05 13.56 12.13
CA SER A 43 -45.23 14.03 11.39
C SER A 43 -46.37 13.01 11.33
N LYS A 44 -46.36 11.98 12.20
CA LYS A 44 -47.35 10.89 12.32
C LYS A 44 -47.40 9.88 11.18
N LEU A 45 -46.36 9.78 10.35
CA LEU A 45 -46.22 8.67 9.41
C LEU A 45 -45.81 7.38 10.13
N SER A 46 -46.26 6.23 9.63
CA SER A 46 -45.76 4.93 10.09
C SER A 46 -44.30 4.72 9.67
N ASP A 47 -43.60 3.80 10.33
CA ASP A 47 -42.18 3.51 10.03
C ASP A 47 -41.94 3.10 8.57
N GLU A 48 -42.90 2.37 8.00
CA GLU A 48 -42.87 1.93 6.60
C GLU A 48 -43.03 3.11 5.64
N GLU A 49 -44.02 3.97 5.86
CA GLU A 49 -44.28 5.14 5.03
C GLU A 49 -43.15 6.18 5.14
N ALA A 50 -42.65 6.41 6.35
CA ALA A 50 -41.53 7.32 6.59
C ALA A 50 -40.27 6.84 5.85
N PHE A 51 -39.98 5.54 5.89
CA PHE A 51 -38.86 4.96 5.15
C PHE A 51 -39.02 5.10 3.63
N LEU A 52 -40.19 4.74 3.08
CA LEU A 52 -40.42 4.83 1.64
C LEU A 52 -40.29 6.27 1.13
N VAL A 53 -40.84 7.24 1.85
CA VAL A 53 -40.75 8.65 1.48
C VAL A 53 -39.30 9.16 1.60
N ALA A 54 -38.60 8.84 2.68
CA ALA A 54 -37.20 9.25 2.87
C ALA A 54 -36.27 8.64 1.80
N ALA A 55 -36.41 7.33 1.53
CA ALA A 55 -35.64 6.65 0.49
C ALA A 55 -35.95 7.21 -0.91
N HIS A 56 -37.19 7.59 -1.17
CA HIS A 56 -37.56 8.23 -2.44
C HIS A 56 -37.01 9.65 -2.59
N ARG A 57 -36.99 10.45 -1.50
CA ARG A 57 -36.42 11.82 -1.50
C ARG A 57 -34.91 11.84 -1.72
N LEU A 58 -34.20 10.85 -1.19
CA LEU A 58 -32.77 10.65 -1.47
C LEU A 58 -32.47 10.36 -2.94
N GLY A 59 -33.48 9.95 -3.73
CA GLY A 59 -33.37 9.75 -5.17
C GLY A 59 -33.08 8.30 -5.57
N ASP A 60 -33.21 8.03 -6.88
CA ASP A 60 -32.88 6.71 -7.43
C ASP A 60 -31.39 6.43 -7.24
N THR A 61 -31.09 5.27 -6.67
CA THR A 61 -29.73 4.74 -6.48
C THR A 61 -28.86 4.81 -7.75
N ALA A 62 -29.47 4.67 -8.94
CA ALA A 62 -28.77 4.80 -10.21
C ALA A 62 -28.32 6.25 -10.50
N HIS A 63 -29.18 7.24 -10.22
CA HIS A 63 -28.86 8.65 -10.43
C HIS A 63 -27.83 9.15 -9.41
N LEU A 64 -27.94 8.71 -8.16
CA LEU A 64 -26.93 8.98 -7.12
C LEU A 64 -25.57 8.42 -7.49
N SER A 65 -25.55 7.19 -8.00
CA SER A 65 -24.34 6.51 -8.46
C SER A 65 -23.62 7.29 -9.56
N ASP A 66 -24.35 7.88 -10.51
CA ASP A 66 -23.78 8.65 -11.63
C ASP A 66 -23.22 10.02 -11.18
N GLU A 67 -23.90 10.72 -10.28
CA GLU A 67 -23.40 12.00 -9.73
C GLU A 67 -22.17 11.79 -8.85
N TYR A 68 -22.16 10.75 -8.01
CA TYR A 68 -20.98 10.41 -7.22
C TYR A 68 -19.85 9.83 -8.09
N ALA A 69 -20.14 9.17 -9.22
CA ALA A 69 -19.11 8.73 -10.15
C ALA A 69 -18.25 9.91 -10.62
N LYS A 70 -18.88 11.00 -11.06
CA LYS A 70 -18.21 12.21 -11.57
C LYS A 70 -17.22 12.79 -10.56
N ILE A 71 -17.57 12.77 -9.28
CA ILE A 71 -16.76 13.34 -8.19
C ILE A 71 -15.68 12.35 -7.70
N ASN A 72 -16.02 11.06 -7.61
CA ASN A 72 -15.17 10.04 -7.01
C ASN A 72 -14.15 9.41 -7.97
N HIS A 73 -14.26 9.58 -9.29
CA HIS A 73 -13.28 9.04 -10.24
C HIS A 73 -11.84 9.45 -9.90
N GLY A 74 -11.62 10.73 -9.57
CA GLY A 74 -10.30 11.23 -9.17
C GLY A 74 -9.80 10.64 -7.86
N LYS A 75 -10.66 10.52 -6.84
CA LYS A 75 -10.30 9.93 -5.53
C LYS A 75 -9.97 8.44 -5.66
N ARG A 76 -10.77 7.66 -6.39
CA ARG A 76 -10.56 6.22 -6.58
C ARG A 76 -9.29 5.94 -7.39
N PHE A 77 -9.03 6.69 -8.45
CA PHE A 77 -7.79 6.57 -9.22
C PHE A 77 -6.55 6.87 -8.37
N ARG A 78 -6.53 7.99 -7.63
CA ARG A 78 -5.42 8.34 -6.73
C ARG A 78 -5.16 7.26 -5.67
N ARG A 79 -6.23 6.71 -5.09
CA ARG A 79 -6.13 5.60 -4.12
C ARG A 79 -5.51 4.35 -4.75
N ASN A 80 -6.00 3.93 -5.91
CA ASN A 80 -5.51 2.73 -6.60
C ASN A 80 -4.04 2.88 -7.01
N VAL A 81 -3.67 4.02 -7.60
CA VAL A 81 -2.28 4.33 -7.96
C VAL A 81 -1.37 4.37 -6.73
N SER A 82 -1.84 4.92 -5.62
CA SER A 82 -1.06 4.94 -4.36
C SER A 82 -0.78 3.53 -3.84
N TRP A 83 -1.73 2.60 -3.94
CA TRP A 83 -1.52 1.19 -3.58
C TRP A 83 -0.51 0.50 -4.50
N ILE A 84 -0.59 0.76 -5.81
CA ILE A 84 0.36 0.22 -6.79
C ILE A 84 1.77 0.71 -6.48
N ILE A 85 1.94 2.02 -6.28
CA ILE A 85 3.24 2.61 -5.94
C ILE A 85 3.78 2.05 -4.61
N THR A 86 2.91 1.91 -3.60
CA THR A 86 3.29 1.31 -2.30
C THR A 86 3.76 -0.13 -2.47
N GLY A 87 3.08 -0.91 -3.30
CA GLY A 87 3.49 -2.28 -3.64
C GLY A 87 4.85 -2.33 -4.33
N ILE A 88 5.09 -1.46 -5.32
CA ILE A 88 6.38 -1.35 -6.01
C ILE A 88 7.49 -0.97 -5.03
N LEU A 89 7.29 0.03 -4.18
CA LEU A 89 8.27 0.45 -3.17
C LEU A 89 8.60 -0.67 -2.19
N THR A 90 7.58 -1.43 -1.76
CA THR A 90 7.77 -2.58 -0.86
C THR A 90 8.56 -3.68 -1.55
N TYR A 91 8.27 -3.98 -2.81
CA TYR A 91 9.02 -4.95 -3.61
C TYR A 91 10.48 -4.54 -3.81
N MET A 92 10.74 -3.26 -4.12
CA MET A 92 12.09 -2.73 -4.23
C MET A 92 12.85 -2.88 -2.91
N LEU A 93 12.21 -2.57 -1.77
CA LEU A 93 12.82 -2.76 -0.45
C LEU A 93 13.18 -4.23 -0.19
N ALA A 94 12.30 -5.16 -0.52
CA ALA A 94 12.57 -6.59 -0.37
C ALA A 94 13.76 -7.05 -1.22
N MET A 95 13.84 -6.61 -2.49
CA MET A 95 14.99 -6.92 -3.35
C MET A 95 16.31 -6.35 -2.80
N HIS A 96 16.26 -5.13 -2.28
CA HIS A 96 17.42 -4.47 -1.69
C HIS A 96 17.90 -5.14 -0.41
N PHE A 97 16.97 -5.57 0.44
CA PHE A 97 17.25 -6.35 1.63
C PHE A 97 17.90 -7.70 1.27
N ASP A 98 17.34 -8.42 0.30
CA ASP A 98 17.91 -9.66 -0.22
C ASP A 98 19.35 -9.48 -0.72
N ALA A 99 19.60 -8.42 -1.51
CA ALA A 99 20.92 -8.13 -2.02
C ALA A 99 21.93 -7.81 -0.89
N ALA A 100 21.50 -7.12 0.17
CA ALA A 100 22.34 -6.82 1.32
C ALA A 100 22.72 -8.10 2.10
N VAL A 101 21.73 -8.96 2.39
CA VAL A 101 21.95 -10.25 3.07
C VAL A 101 22.90 -11.13 2.27
N SER A 102 22.69 -11.23 0.95
CA SER A 102 23.54 -12.06 0.09
C SER A 102 25.00 -11.59 0.05
N LYS A 103 25.22 -10.26 -0.04
CA LYS A 103 26.58 -9.70 0.00
C LYS A 103 27.27 -9.96 1.34
N GLU A 104 26.55 -9.81 2.45
CA GLU A 104 27.10 -10.05 3.79
C GLU A 104 27.48 -11.52 3.98
N CYS A 105 26.63 -12.45 3.54
CA CYS A 105 26.94 -13.89 3.58
C CYS A 105 28.19 -14.23 2.76
N VAL A 106 28.34 -13.65 1.57
CA VAL A 106 29.52 -13.86 0.71
C VAL A 106 30.78 -13.26 1.35
N LEU A 107 30.67 -12.09 2.00
CA LEU A 107 31.80 -11.43 2.65
C LEU A 107 32.26 -12.19 3.91
N LEU A 108 31.32 -12.68 4.72
CA LEU A 108 31.62 -13.55 5.86
C LEU A 108 32.30 -14.85 5.42
N ALA A 109 31.85 -15.45 4.32
CA ALA A 109 32.48 -16.64 3.74
C ALA A 109 33.89 -16.37 3.21
N ALA A 110 34.12 -15.22 2.57
CA ALA A 110 35.45 -14.83 2.12
C ALA A 110 36.41 -14.62 3.30
N ASN A 111 35.93 -13.98 4.37
CA ASN A 111 36.71 -13.74 5.60
C ASN A 111 37.00 -15.02 6.39
N SER A 112 36.19 -16.07 6.24
CA SER A 112 36.46 -17.39 6.85
C SER A 112 37.45 -18.24 6.06
N GLY A 113 38.03 -17.70 4.98
CA GLY A 113 39.05 -18.36 4.16
C GLY A 113 38.52 -19.07 2.92
N ILE A 114 37.21 -18.99 2.64
CA ILE A 114 36.62 -19.56 1.42
C ILE A 114 36.91 -18.62 0.24
N THR A 115 37.95 -18.93 -0.53
CA THR A 115 38.45 -18.05 -1.60
C THR A 115 38.12 -18.54 -3.02
N GLY A 116 37.25 -19.54 -3.16
CA GLY A 116 36.81 -20.08 -4.46
C GLY A 116 35.63 -19.33 -5.07
N TYR A 117 35.73 -18.92 -6.34
CA TYR A 117 34.61 -18.29 -7.07
C TYR A 117 33.34 -19.15 -7.08
N ARG A 118 33.49 -20.47 -7.28
CA ARG A 118 32.36 -21.41 -7.28
C ARG A 118 31.69 -21.53 -5.91
N SER A 119 32.47 -21.64 -4.83
CA SER A 119 31.93 -21.77 -3.48
C SER A 119 31.26 -20.49 -2.99
N LEU A 120 31.86 -19.32 -3.25
CA LEU A 120 31.23 -18.02 -2.96
C LEU A 120 29.94 -17.82 -3.78
N GLY A 121 29.92 -18.27 -5.04
CA GLY A 121 28.72 -18.25 -5.88
C GLY A 121 27.58 -19.10 -5.31
N PHE A 122 27.86 -20.31 -4.84
CA PHE A 122 26.85 -21.17 -4.20
C PHE A 122 26.33 -20.59 -2.88
N ILE A 123 27.18 -19.93 -2.09
CA ILE A 123 26.77 -19.27 -0.84
C ILE A 123 25.83 -18.09 -1.15
N GLY A 124 26.18 -17.24 -2.11
CA GLY A 124 25.33 -16.12 -2.52
C GLY A 124 24.01 -16.58 -3.16
N PHE A 125 24.02 -17.68 -3.91
CA PHE A 125 22.80 -18.27 -4.47
C PHE A 125 21.91 -18.90 -3.38
N GLY A 126 22.51 -19.65 -2.46
CA GLY A 126 21.81 -20.27 -1.34
C GLY A 126 21.16 -19.25 -0.40
N SER A 127 21.85 -18.14 -0.12
CA SER A 127 21.29 -17.06 0.69
C SER A 127 20.04 -16.46 0.06
N LYS A 128 20.02 -16.30 -1.28
CA LYS A 128 18.88 -15.76 -2.04
C LYS A 128 17.66 -16.68 -2.04
N ILE A 129 17.89 -18.00 -2.10
CA ILE A 129 16.80 -18.97 -1.99
C ILE A 129 16.19 -18.88 -0.59
N LEU A 130 17.02 -18.81 0.45
CA LEU A 130 16.56 -18.77 1.84
C LEU A 130 15.76 -17.50 2.17
N THR A 131 16.23 -16.33 1.72
CA THR A 131 15.51 -15.04 1.87
C THR A 131 14.18 -15.04 1.12
N LEU A 132 14.10 -15.67 -0.06
CA LEU A 132 12.86 -15.76 -0.83
C LEU A 132 11.84 -16.67 -0.14
N ILE A 133 12.28 -17.82 0.35
CA ILE A 133 11.45 -18.75 1.12
C ILE A 133 10.92 -18.07 2.39
N THR A 134 11.80 -17.42 3.16
CA THR A 134 11.40 -16.73 4.39
C THR A 134 10.42 -15.59 4.10
N THR A 135 10.68 -14.77 3.07
CA THR A 135 9.76 -13.69 2.66
C THR A 135 8.38 -14.23 2.29
N PHE A 136 8.30 -15.36 1.58
CA PHE A 136 7.05 -16.01 1.25
C PHE A 136 6.27 -16.47 2.49
N PHE A 137 6.95 -17.12 3.44
CA PHE A 137 6.32 -17.54 4.70
C PHE A 137 5.85 -16.37 5.57
N TYR A 138 6.67 -15.31 5.69
CA TYR A 138 6.27 -14.08 6.40
C TYR A 138 5.06 -13.40 5.74
N GLY A 139 5.03 -13.32 4.41
CA GLY A 139 3.89 -12.79 3.67
C GLY A 139 2.62 -13.61 3.87
N TYR A 140 2.71 -14.94 3.80
CA TYR A 140 1.60 -15.84 4.07
C TYR A 140 1.07 -15.70 5.50
N PHE A 141 1.96 -15.66 6.49
CA PHE A 141 1.60 -15.49 7.90
C PHE A 141 0.94 -14.13 8.15
N PHE A 142 1.49 -13.06 7.57
CA PHE A 142 0.90 -11.73 7.65
C PHE A 142 -0.49 -11.66 7.03
N CYS A 143 -0.70 -12.23 5.84
CA CYS A 143 -2.02 -12.31 5.22
C CYS A 143 -3.02 -13.07 6.10
N ARG A 144 -2.61 -14.20 6.70
CA ARG A 144 -3.45 -14.94 7.64
C ARG A 144 -3.81 -14.11 8.88
N LEU A 145 -2.86 -13.39 9.47
CA LEU A 145 -3.10 -12.50 10.62
C LEU A 145 -4.07 -11.36 10.28
N VAL A 146 -3.91 -10.74 9.11
CA VAL A 146 -4.78 -9.65 8.65
C VAL A 146 -6.21 -10.16 8.42
N ILE A 147 -6.38 -11.34 7.81
CA ILE A 147 -7.70 -11.95 7.61
C ILE A 147 -8.36 -12.30 8.95
N GLN A 148 -7.60 -12.77 9.93
CA GLN A 148 -8.12 -13.12 11.26
C GLN A 148 -8.48 -11.91 12.13
N THR A 149 -7.90 -10.73 11.91
CA THR A 149 -8.06 -9.54 12.77
C THR A 149 -9.23 -8.62 12.37
N HIS A 150 -10.23 -9.17 11.67
CA HIS A 150 -11.38 -8.45 11.10
C HIS A 150 -12.18 -7.56 12.09
N GLY A 151 -12.00 -7.73 13.41
CA GLY A 151 -12.63 -6.94 14.48
C GLY A 151 -11.92 -5.66 14.93
N PHE A 152 -10.66 -5.40 14.51
CA PHE A 152 -9.87 -4.25 15.00
C PHE A 152 -9.75 -3.08 13.99
N LYS A 153 -10.69 -2.96 13.04
CA LYS A 153 -10.67 -1.98 11.94
C LYS A 153 -10.40 -0.53 12.38
N LYS A 154 -10.98 -0.07 13.49
CA LYS A 154 -10.91 1.35 13.92
C LYS A 154 -9.56 1.74 14.54
N GLN A 155 -8.98 0.89 15.38
CA GLN A 155 -7.67 1.12 16.01
C GLN A 155 -6.51 0.94 15.02
N ILE A 156 -6.61 -0.05 14.12
CA ILE A 156 -5.62 -0.24 13.05
C ILE A 156 -5.61 0.98 12.13
N LYS A 157 -6.78 1.47 11.67
CA LYS A 157 -6.86 2.65 10.78
C LYS A 157 -6.20 3.90 11.38
N GLN A 158 -6.41 4.19 12.67
CA GLN A 158 -5.75 5.32 13.35
C GLN A 158 -4.24 5.13 13.51
N LEU A 159 -3.78 3.92 13.85
CA LEU A 159 -2.36 3.63 14.00
C LEU A 159 -1.63 3.67 12.65
N THR A 160 -2.20 3.10 11.59
CA THR A 160 -1.65 3.12 10.23
C THR A 160 -1.57 4.55 9.67
N THR A 161 -2.55 5.41 9.98
CA THR A 161 -2.55 6.81 9.51
C THR A 161 -1.40 7.63 10.13
N ARG A 162 -1.13 7.44 11.43
CA ARG A 162 -0.01 8.11 12.12
C ARG A 162 1.36 7.54 11.75
N MET A 163 1.44 6.24 11.47
CA MET A 163 2.71 5.57 11.13
C MET A 163 3.08 5.68 9.64
N CYS A 164 2.16 6.05 8.76
CA CYS A 164 2.42 6.17 7.32
C CYS A 164 3.59 7.11 6.95
N PRO A 165 3.71 8.34 7.50
CA PRO A 165 4.86 9.21 7.20
C PRO A 165 6.17 8.65 7.78
N LEU A 166 6.12 8.06 8.97
CA LEU A 166 7.27 7.41 9.62
C LEU A 166 7.75 6.18 8.84
N MET A 167 6.82 5.38 8.29
CA MET A 167 7.15 4.26 7.41
C MET A 167 7.74 4.72 6.09
N LYS A 168 7.20 5.78 5.45
CA LYS A 168 7.79 6.35 4.22
C LYS A 168 9.22 6.86 4.48
N LEU A 169 9.44 7.52 5.62
CA LEU A 169 10.75 7.99 6.05
C LEU A 169 11.71 6.83 6.39
N LEU A 170 11.21 5.78 7.04
CA LEU A 170 11.97 4.57 7.36
C LEU A 170 12.37 3.82 6.09
N VAL A 171 11.45 3.69 5.12
CA VAL A 171 11.76 3.09 3.81
C VAL A 171 12.82 3.92 3.10
N LEU A 172 12.72 5.25 3.12
CA LEU A 172 13.73 6.14 2.54
C LEU A 172 15.10 6.00 3.25
N LEU A 173 15.11 5.92 4.58
CA LEU A 173 16.31 5.71 5.38
C LEU A 173 16.93 4.33 5.14
N LEU A 174 16.12 3.28 5.03
CA LEU A 174 16.58 1.94 4.70
C LEU A 174 17.15 1.90 3.27
N MET A 175 16.56 2.65 2.32
CA MET A 175 17.10 2.80 0.98
C MET A 175 18.47 3.48 0.97
N THR A 176 18.71 4.49 1.81
CA THR A 176 20.03 5.14 1.92
C THR A 176 21.08 4.26 2.61
N VAL A 177 20.67 3.43 3.58
CA VAL A 177 21.55 2.44 4.22
C VAL A 177 21.92 1.31 3.25
N VAL A 178 20.99 0.84 2.43
CA VAL A 178 21.29 -0.17 1.39
C VAL A 178 22.10 0.42 0.24
N PHE A 179 21.89 1.71 -0.10
CA PHE A 179 22.78 2.43 -1.02
C PHE A 179 24.23 2.43 -0.50
N ARG A 180 24.42 2.67 0.80
CA ARG A 180 25.74 2.61 1.44
C ARG A 180 26.34 1.21 1.35
N SER A 181 25.58 0.15 1.64
CA SER A 181 26.08 -1.23 1.54
C SER A 181 26.33 -1.69 0.09
N ALA A 182 25.63 -1.13 -0.90
CA ALA A 182 25.88 -1.40 -2.30
C ALA A 182 27.19 -0.81 -2.80
N PHE A 183 27.65 0.30 -2.20
CA PHE A 183 28.91 0.98 -2.49
C PHE A 183 30.07 0.58 -1.57
N SER A 184 29.82 -0.10 -0.46
CA SER A 184 30.85 -0.71 0.41
C SER A 184 31.51 -1.96 -0.20
N ILE A 185 31.73 -2.00 -1.51
CA ILE A 185 32.81 -2.85 -2.00
C ILE A 185 34.07 -2.11 -1.59
N PRO A 186 34.97 -2.69 -0.77
CA PRO A 186 36.27 -2.09 -0.57
C PRO A 186 36.86 -2.00 -1.97
N VAL A 187 37.02 -0.78 -2.49
CA VAL A 187 37.96 -0.52 -3.59
C VAL A 187 39.20 -1.28 -3.14
N PRO A 188 39.58 -2.40 -3.78
CA PRO A 188 40.72 -3.15 -3.31
C PRO A 188 41.87 -2.18 -3.51
N ALA A 189 42.30 -1.63 -2.38
CA ALA A 189 43.37 -0.68 -2.32
C ALA A 189 44.53 -1.32 -3.08
N PHE A 190 44.88 -0.75 -4.23
CA PHE A 190 46.11 -1.01 -4.96
C PHE A 190 46.33 -2.43 -5.50
N ARG A 191 45.34 -3.07 -6.16
CA ARG A 191 45.63 -4.18 -7.11
C ARG A 191 45.18 -3.84 -8.53
N PRO A 192 46.01 -4.06 -9.57
CA PRO A 192 45.60 -3.84 -10.95
C PRO A 192 44.45 -4.79 -11.28
N MET A 193 43.30 -4.23 -11.64
CA MET A 193 42.12 -4.98 -12.04
C MET A 193 42.24 -5.45 -13.49
N ASN A 194 41.79 -6.68 -13.77
CA ASN A 194 41.64 -7.18 -15.13
C ASN A 194 40.47 -6.48 -15.83
N ILE A 195 40.49 -6.40 -17.17
CA ILE A 195 39.41 -5.79 -18.00
C ILE A 195 38.02 -6.33 -17.63
N GLN A 196 37.91 -7.63 -17.33
CA GLN A 196 36.68 -8.27 -16.89
C GLN A 196 36.12 -7.66 -15.59
N GLN A 197 37.00 -7.29 -14.65
CA GLN A 197 36.60 -6.66 -13.38
C GLN A 197 36.11 -5.22 -13.60
N TYR A 198 36.73 -4.48 -14.53
CA TYR A 198 36.24 -3.15 -14.93
C TYR A 198 34.83 -3.20 -15.53
N VAL A 199 34.56 -4.17 -16.42
CA VAL A 199 33.23 -4.34 -17.03
C VAL A 199 32.17 -4.66 -15.96
N VAL A 200 32.49 -5.55 -15.02
CA VAL A 200 31.59 -5.89 -13.91
C VAL A 200 31.33 -4.64 -13.04
N GLN A 201 32.36 -3.89 -12.68
CA GLN A 201 32.21 -2.70 -11.85
C GLN A 201 31.44 -1.58 -12.56
N ALA A 202 31.70 -1.33 -13.84
CA ALA A 202 30.93 -0.39 -14.65
C ALA A 202 29.45 -0.77 -14.73
N SER A 203 29.13 -2.07 -14.84
CA SER A 203 27.76 -2.57 -14.86
C SER A 203 27.02 -2.38 -13.52
N ILE A 204 27.74 -2.31 -12.41
CA ILE A 204 27.16 -2.01 -11.10
C ILE A 204 26.77 -0.54 -11.05
N TYR A 205 27.64 0.38 -11.47
CA TYR A 205 27.37 1.81 -11.46
C TYR A 205 26.18 2.21 -12.36
N THR A 206 26.05 1.63 -13.55
CA THR A 206 24.94 1.92 -14.47
C THR A 206 23.59 1.46 -13.91
N LYS A 207 23.56 0.31 -13.22
CA LYS A 207 22.34 -0.21 -12.55
C LYS A 207 22.00 0.56 -11.27
N SER A 208 23.00 1.16 -10.60
CA SER A 208 22.80 1.90 -9.35
C SER A 208 21.99 3.19 -9.53
N LEU A 209 22.17 3.92 -10.64
CA LEU A 209 21.41 5.13 -10.93
C LEU A 209 19.89 4.88 -10.86
N TRP A 210 19.41 3.86 -11.56
CA TRP A 210 17.98 3.54 -11.60
C TRP A 210 17.44 3.12 -10.23
N SER A 211 18.23 2.37 -9.46
CA SER A 211 17.82 1.89 -8.13
C SER A 211 17.63 2.99 -7.09
N VAL A 212 18.26 4.17 -7.29
CA VAL A 212 18.15 5.31 -6.36
C VAL A 212 17.09 6.29 -6.81
N PHE A 213 17.08 6.65 -8.09
CA PHE A 213 16.18 7.69 -8.60
C PHE A 213 14.72 7.22 -8.68
N LEU A 214 14.49 5.96 -9.10
CA LEU A 214 13.12 5.43 -9.22
C LEU A 214 12.32 5.49 -7.90
N PRO A 215 12.80 5.00 -6.75
CA PRO A 215 12.03 5.05 -5.51
C PRO A 215 11.82 6.48 -5.01
N VAL A 216 12.78 7.39 -5.20
CA VAL A 216 12.62 8.81 -4.85
C VAL A 216 11.51 9.45 -5.68
N ILE A 217 11.51 9.22 -7.00
CA ILE A 217 10.46 9.70 -7.91
C ILE A 217 9.09 9.12 -7.50
N LEU A 218 9.02 7.82 -7.23
CA LEU A 218 7.79 7.16 -6.78
C LEU A 218 7.26 7.73 -5.45
N VAL A 219 8.14 8.00 -4.48
CA VAL A 219 7.77 8.64 -3.22
C VAL A 219 7.28 10.07 -3.44
N MET A 220 7.94 10.85 -4.31
CA MET A 220 7.48 12.20 -4.68
C MET A 220 6.09 12.17 -5.33
N ILE A 221 5.85 11.24 -6.26
CA ILE A 221 4.54 11.04 -6.88
C ILE A 221 3.49 10.68 -5.81
N LEU A 222 3.82 9.77 -4.90
CA LEU A 222 2.90 9.34 -3.85
C LEU A 222 2.59 10.45 -2.84
N ILE A 223 3.55 11.31 -2.51
CA ILE A 223 3.32 12.51 -1.69
C ILE A 223 2.40 13.48 -2.42
N ASN A 224 2.60 13.68 -3.73
CA ASN A 224 1.76 14.57 -4.52
C ASN A 224 0.32 14.06 -4.64
N LEU A 225 0.14 12.75 -4.89
CA LEU A 225 -1.18 12.10 -4.93
C LEU A 225 -1.91 12.10 -3.58
N SER A 226 -1.17 12.23 -2.47
CA SER A 226 -1.72 12.25 -1.11
C SER A 226 -2.14 13.65 -0.64
N LYS A 227 -1.86 14.72 -1.39
CA LYS A 227 -2.32 16.07 -1.04
C LYS A 227 -3.82 16.20 -1.35
N PRO A 228 -4.65 16.70 -0.41
CA PRO A 228 -6.04 17.03 -0.72
C PRO A 228 -6.08 18.12 -1.79
N ASN A 229 -7.02 18.02 -2.74
CA ASN A 229 -7.22 19.06 -3.74
C ASN A 229 -7.60 20.36 -3.03
N LEU A 230 -6.91 21.46 -3.32
CA LEU A 230 -7.18 22.79 -2.75
C LEU A 230 -8.62 23.29 -3.05
N HIS A 231 -9.33 22.66 -3.97
CA HIS A 231 -10.73 22.98 -4.32
C HIS A 231 -11.80 22.28 -3.47
N GLU A 232 -11.44 21.49 -2.44
CA GLU A 232 -12.42 20.88 -1.51
C GLU A 232 -12.60 21.68 -0.20
N VAL A 233 -12.05 22.90 -0.09
CA VAL A 233 -12.06 23.73 1.14
C VAL A 233 -12.83 25.05 0.99
N GLU A 234 -13.48 25.29 -0.15
CA GLU A 234 -14.46 26.37 -0.34
C GLU A 234 -15.86 25.81 -0.49
#